data_AF-A0A2G4GHS4-F1
#
_entry.id   AF-A0A2G4GHS4-F1
#
_cell.length_a   1.000
_cell.length_b   1.000
_cell.length_c   1.000
_cell.angle_alpha   90.00
_cell.angle_beta   90.00
_cell.angle_gamma   90.00
#
_symmetry.space_group_name_H-M   'P 1'
#
loop_
_entity.id
_entity.type
_entity.pdbx_description
1 polymer ?
#
loop_
_entity_poly.entity_id
_entity_poly.type
_entity_poly.pdbx_seq_one_letter_code
_entity_poly.pdbx_strand_id
1 'polypeptide(L)'
;MFLAQSLRSKLLTTDSNLAKEAELHGVTWLNLNLRAKSLRQELMIGECVEVDLLKPGKEDRQAVVLLEYGAMVVVSGGRTHIGRRVQAEIISELPTAGGK
;
A
#
# COMPACT_ATOMS: atom_id res chain seq x y z
N MET A 1 14.53 14.22 21.67
CA MET A 1 15.55 13.15 21.79
C MET A 1 16.07 12.96 23.21
N PHE A 2 16.65 13.99 23.85
CA PHE A 2 17.16 13.90 25.23
C PHE A 2 16.16 13.33 26.24
N LEU A 3 14.89 13.75 26.16
CA LEU A 3 13.84 13.20 27.04
C LEU A 3 13.63 11.69 26.85
N ALA A 4 13.67 11.20 25.60
CA ALA A 4 13.47 9.78 25.31
C ALA A 4 14.64 8.92 25.81
N GLN A 5 15.87 9.43 25.72
CA GLN A 5 17.06 8.80 26.29
C GLN A 5 16.99 8.73 27.82
N SER A 6 16.69 9.86 28.46
CA SER A 6 16.57 9.96 29.91
C SER A 6 15.49 9.02 30.47
N LEU A 7 14.40 8.83 29.73
CA LEU A 7 13.29 7.95 30.11
C LEU A 7 13.47 6.50 29.65
N ARG A 8 14.56 6.15 28.95
CA ARG A 8 14.74 4.85 28.26
C ARG A 8 13.51 4.42 27.44
N SER A 9 12.81 5.39 26.86
CA SER A 9 11.56 5.17 26.14
C SER A 9 11.80 5.05 24.63
N LYS A 10 10.90 4.36 23.93
CA LYS A 10 10.93 4.29 22.46
C LYS A 10 10.44 5.60 21.85
N LEU A 11 11.10 6.08 20.80
CA LEU A 11 10.67 7.26 20.06
C LEU A 11 9.63 6.88 18.99
N LEU A 12 8.41 7.40 19.08
CA LEU A 12 7.43 7.32 18.01
C LEU A 12 7.52 8.60 17.17
N THR A 13 7.83 8.50 15.89
CA THR A 13 7.96 9.66 15.00
C THR A 13 7.59 9.32 13.56
N THR A 14 7.12 10.32 12.81
CA THR A 14 6.96 10.24 11.34
C THR A 14 8.06 10.98 10.59
N ASP A 15 8.90 11.73 11.31
CA ASP A 15 10.01 12.51 10.75
C ASP A 15 11.24 11.63 10.51
N SER A 16 11.70 11.58 9.25
CA SER A 16 12.81 10.74 8.82
C SER A 16 14.18 11.28 9.25
N ASN A 17 14.33 12.58 9.45
CA ASN A 17 15.57 13.17 9.96
C ASN A 17 15.73 12.85 11.44
N LEU A 18 14.65 13.00 12.22
CA LEU A 18 14.65 12.66 13.64
C LEU A 18 14.84 11.15 13.87
N ALA A 19 14.33 10.31 12.96
CA ALA A 19 14.58 8.88 12.99
C ALA A 19 16.06 8.52 12.77
N LYS A 20 16.70 9.12 11.76
CA LYS A 20 18.15 8.95 11.51
C LYS A 20 18.99 9.40 12.69
N GLU A 21 18.63 10.54 13.27
CA GLU A 21 19.28 11.02 14.49
C GLU A 21 19.08 9.99 15.62
N ALA A 22 17.88 9.42 15.78
CA ALA A 22 17.60 8.42 16.83
C ALA A 22 18.44 7.16 16.70
N GLU A 23 18.69 6.70 15.47
CA GLU A 23 19.60 5.57 15.20
C GLU A 23 21.04 5.89 15.61
N LEU A 24 21.56 7.06 15.24
CA LEU A 24 22.91 7.51 15.61
C LEU A 24 23.09 7.57 17.13
N HIS A 25 22.04 7.94 17.85
CA HIS A 25 22.02 8.01 19.31
C HIS A 25 21.59 6.71 20.01
N GLY A 26 21.39 5.62 19.28
CA GLY A 26 21.04 4.31 19.85
C GLY A 26 19.65 4.25 20.49
N VAL A 27 18.75 5.18 20.16
CA VAL A 27 17.39 5.22 20.67
C VAL A 27 16.50 4.37 19.76
N THR A 28 15.87 3.33 20.31
CA THR A 28 14.88 2.54 19.57
C THR A 28 13.72 3.44 19.14
N TRP A 29 13.43 3.45 17.86
CA TRP A 29 12.37 4.27 17.29
C TRP A 29 11.38 3.44 16.48
N LEU A 30 10.18 3.98 16.29
CA LEU A 30 9.12 3.37 15.50
C LEU A 30 8.52 4.43 14.57
N ASN A 31 8.38 4.07 13.29
CA ASN A 31 7.64 4.90 12.34
C ASN A 31 6.15 4.56 12.38
N LEU A 32 5.31 5.55 12.68
CA LEU A 32 3.86 5.36 12.69
C LEU A 32 3.32 4.98 11.30
N ASN A 33 3.91 5.51 10.23
CA ASN A 33 3.48 5.22 8.86
C ASN A 33 3.71 3.76 8.44
N LEU A 34 4.71 3.10 9.02
CA LEU A 34 4.99 1.69 8.73
C LEU A 34 3.91 0.77 9.34
N ARG A 35 3.44 1.07 10.55
CA ARG A 35 2.37 0.29 11.18
C ARG A 35 0.99 0.59 10.62
N ALA A 36 0.74 1.83 10.20
CA ALA A 36 -0.52 2.19 9.55
C ALA A 36 -0.74 1.43 8.23
N LYS A 37 0.32 1.02 7.53
CA LYS A 37 0.21 0.15 6.35
C LYS A 37 -0.26 -1.27 6.71
N SER A 38 0.18 -1.82 7.83
CA SER A 38 -0.21 -3.16 8.32
C SER A 38 -1.68 -3.26 8.80
N LEU A 39 -2.39 -2.14 8.89
CA LEU A 39 -3.82 -2.10 9.19
C LEU A 39 -4.69 -2.10 7.93
N ARG A 40 -4.08 -2.03 6.74
CA ARG A 40 -4.82 -2.15 5.48
C ARG A 40 -5.15 -3.61 5.27
N GLN A 41 -6.33 -3.88 4.71
CA GLN A 41 -6.70 -5.22 4.27
C GLN A 41 -5.72 -5.64 3.17
N GLU A 42 -4.85 -6.60 3.50
CA GLU A 42 -3.87 -7.15 2.56
C GLU A 42 -4.61 -8.09 1.61
N LEU A 43 -4.54 -7.78 0.32
CA LEU A 43 -5.03 -8.64 -0.75
C LEU A 43 -3.95 -9.69 -1.01
N MET A 44 -4.25 -10.98 -0.86
CA MET A 44 -3.26 -12.04 -1.05
C MET A 44 -3.20 -12.52 -2.51
N ILE A 45 -2.01 -12.88 -2.98
CA ILE A 45 -1.86 -13.57 -4.27
C ILE A 45 -2.64 -14.90 -4.20
N GLY A 46 -3.45 -15.19 -5.23
CA GLY A 46 -4.34 -16.34 -5.31
C GLY A 46 -5.73 -16.11 -4.71
N GLU A 47 -5.99 -14.95 -4.11
CA GLU A 47 -7.32 -14.58 -3.63
C GLU A 47 -8.19 -14.08 -4.79
N CYS A 48 -9.47 -14.48 -4.79
CA CYS A 48 -10.46 -14.02 -5.76
C CYS A 48 -11.23 -12.82 -5.20
N VAL A 49 -11.20 -11.70 -5.90
CA VAL A 49 -11.92 -10.48 -5.56
C VAL A 49 -12.98 -10.16 -6.60
N GLU A 50 -14.15 -9.72 -6.15
CA GLU A 50 -15.16 -9.16 -7.05
C GLU A 50 -14.90 -7.68 -7.25
N VAL A 51 -14.78 -7.25 -8.50
CA VAL A 51 -14.52 -5.86 -8.86
C VAL A 51 -15.41 -5.39 -9.99
N ASP A 52 -15.86 -4.13 -9.88
CA ASP A 52 -16.58 -3.44 -10.93
C ASP A 52 -15.57 -2.81 -11.90
N LEU A 53 -15.55 -3.26 -13.15
CA LEU A 53 -14.60 -2.75 -14.13
C LEU A 53 -15.07 -1.41 -14.70
N LEU A 54 -14.41 -0.32 -14.28
CA LEU A 54 -14.87 1.03 -14.60
C LEU A 54 -14.17 1.65 -15.81
N LYS A 55 -12.90 1.32 -16.05
CA LYS A 55 -12.07 2.00 -17.06
C LYS A 55 -11.21 1.01 -17.85
N PRO A 56 -10.90 1.30 -19.13
CA PRO A 56 -9.89 0.55 -19.86
C PRO A 56 -8.51 0.80 -19.25
N GLY A 57 -7.67 -0.25 -19.26
CA GLY A 57 -6.28 -0.18 -18.83
C GLY A 57 -5.36 0.34 -19.91
N LYS A 58 -4.06 0.31 -19.60
CA LYS A 58 -3.01 0.81 -20.51
C LYS A 58 -2.85 -0.07 -21.75
N GLU A 59 -3.01 -1.38 -21.60
CA GLU A 59 -2.98 -2.32 -22.72
C GLU A 59 -4.38 -2.63 -23.25
N ASP A 60 -4.47 -3.02 -24.52
CA ASP A 60 -5.73 -3.23 -25.24
C ASP A 60 -6.65 -4.32 -24.65
N ARG A 61 -6.16 -5.15 -23.74
CA ARG A 61 -6.99 -6.17 -23.07
C ARG A 61 -7.21 -5.89 -21.58
N GLN A 62 -6.65 -4.82 -21.05
CA GLN A 62 -6.72 -4.53 -19.63
C GLN A 62 -7.94 -3.69 -19.28
N ALA A 63 -8.46 -3.91 -18.07
CA ALA A 63 -9.32 -2.96 -17.38
C ALA A 63 -8.69 -2.59 -16.04
N VAL A 64 -9.02 -1.41 -15.54
CA VAL A 64 -8.50 -0.89 -14.28
C VAL A 64 -9.66 -0.44 -13.41
N VAL A 65 -9.54 -0.75 -12.13
CA VAL A 65 -10.46 -0.30 -11.08
C VAL A 65 -9.65 0.27 -9.92
N LEU A 66 -10.19 1.31 -9.32
CA LEU A 66 -9.67 1.86 -8.07
C LEU A 66 -10.60 1.39 -6.95
N LEU A 67 -10.07 0.64 -5.99
CA LEU A 67 -10.81 0.21 -4.81
C LEU A 67 -11.03 1.38 -3.85
N GLU A 68 -11.99 1.25 -2.94
CA GLU A 68 -12.42 2.34 -2.03
C GLU A 68 -11.28 2.90 -1.16
N TYR A 69 -10.30 2.07 -0.82
CA TYR A 69 -9.12 2.45 -0.03
C TYR A 69 -7.92 2.89 -0.88
N GLY A 70 -8.12 3.12 -2.18
CA GLY A 70 -7.13 3.71 -3.09
C GLY A 70 -6.17 2.73 -3.76
N ALA A 71 -6.37 1.42 -3.61
CA ALA A 71 -5.59 0.43 -4.35
C ALA A 71 -6.08 0.32 -5.80
N MET A 72 -5.14 0.30 -6.76
CA MET A 72 -5.44 0.13 -8.17
C MET A 72 -5.28 -1.34 -8.55
N VAL A 73 -6.36 -1.95 -9.04
CA VAL A 73 -6.36 -3.33 -9.54
C VAL A 73 -6.42 -3.29 -11.06
N VAL A 74 -5.50 -4.02 -11.69
CA VAL A 74 -5.42 -4.16 -13.15
C VAL A 74 -5.84 -5.57 -13.52
N VAL A 75 -6.92 -5.71 -14.29
CA VAL A 75 -7.48 -6.98 -14.70
C VAL A 75 -7.17 -7.25 -16.17
N SER A 76 -6.37 -8.28 -16.44
CA SER A 76 -6.09 -8.74 -17.80
C SER A 76 -7.32 -9.42 -18.41
N GLY A 77 -7.62 -9.15 -19.67
CA GLY A 77 -8.86 -9.59 -20.33
C GLY A 77 -10.11 -8.83 -19.88
N GLY A 78 -10.01 -7.89 -18.93
CA GLY A 78 -11.17 -7.19 -18.37
C GLY A 78 -11.83 -6.18 -19.32
N ARG A 79 -11.17 -5.79 -20.42
CA ARG A 79 -11.69 -4.70 -21.29
C ARG A 79 -13.08 -4.99 -21.87
N THR A 80 -13.36 -6.23 -22.25
CA THR A 80 -14.66 -6.65 -22.78
C THR A 80 -15.76 -6.72 -21.72
N HIS A 81 -15.37 -6.63 -20.44
CA HIS A 81 -16.25 -6.72 -19.27
C HIS A 81 -16.39 -5.37 -18.54
N ILE A 82 -15.93 -4.26 -19.14
CA ILE A 82 -16.13 -2.91 -18.59
C ILE A 82 -17.63 -2.64 -18.45
N GLY A 83 -18.02 -2.08 -17.30
CA GLY A 83 -19.40 -1.85 -16.89
C GLY A 83 -20.07 -3.06 -16.23
N ARG A 84 -19.35 -4.17 -16.04
CA ARG A 84 -19.83 -5.36 -15.31
C ARG A 84 -18.97 -5.62 -14.08
N ARG A 85 -19.58 -6.31 -13.10
CA ARG A 85 -18.87 -6.94 -11.99
C ARG A 85 -18.25 -8.24 -12.46
N VAL A 86 -16.96 -8.43 -12.19
CA VAL A 86 -16.25 -9.68 -12.48
C VAL A 86 -15.50 -10.18 -11.27
N GLN A 87 -15.33 -11.48 -11.16
CA GLN A 87 -14.42 -12.09 -10.22
C GLN A 87 -13.03 -12.17 -10.86
N ALA A 88 -12.02 -11.63 -10.19
CA ALA A 88 -10.64 -11.63 -10.65
C ALA A 88 -9.73 -12.25 -9.58
N GLU A 89 -8.79 -13.08 -10.01
CA GLU A 89 -7.75 -13.64 -9.15
C GLU A 89 -6.56 -12.68 -9.08
N ILE A 90 -6.04 -12.46 -7.88
CA ILE A 90 -4.85 -11.63 -7.67
C ILE A 90 -3.61 -12.43 -8.04
N ILE A 91 -3.00 -12.10 -9.17
CA ILE A 91 -1.78 -12.79 -9.64
C ILE A 91 -0.49 -12.14 -9.18
N SER A 92 -0.51 -10.85 -8.87
CA SER A 92 0.68 -10.08 -8.51
C SER A 92 0.32 -8.75 -7.87
N GLU A 93 1.11 -8.32 -6.89
CA GLU A 93 1.11 -6.96 -6.40
C GLU A 93 2.18 -6.13 -7.13
N LEU A 94 1.77 -5.01 -7.71
CA LEU A 94 2.69 -4.03 -8.25
C LEU A 94 2.77 -2.85 -7.28
N PRO A 95 3.98 -2.48 -6.80
CA PRO A 95 4.14 -1.24 -6.06
C PRO A 95 3.62 -0.11 -6.93
N THR A 96 2.62 0.62 -6.45
CA THR A 96 2.24 1.86 -7.11
C THR A 96 3.47 2.74 -7.09
N ALA A 97 3.95 3.16 -8.26
CA ALA A 97 5.09 4.06 -8.38
C ALA A 97 4.70 5.41 -7.75
N GLY A 98 4.83 5.51 -6.43
CA GLY A 98 4.97 6.79 -5.74
C GLY A 98 6.16 7.47 -6.39
N GLY A 99 5.90 8.60 -7.03
CA GLY A 99 6.82 9.26 -7.94
C GLY A 99 8.24 9.41 -7.41
N LYS A 100 9.19 9.45 -8.35
CA LYS A 100 10.45 10.15 -8.13
C LYS A 100 10.18 11.63 -7.86
#